data_AF-A0A6P1Y3R1-F1
#
_entry.id   AF-A0A6P1Y3R1-F1
#
_cell.length_a   1.000
_cell.length_b   1.000
_cell.length_c   1.000
_cell.angle_alpha   90.00
_cell.angle_beta   90.00
_cell.angle_gamma   90.00
#
_symmetry.space_group_name_H-M   'P 1'
#
loop_
_entity.id
_entity.type
_entity.pdbx_description
1 polymer ?
#
loop_
_entity_poly.entity_id
_entity_poly.type
_entity_poly.pdbx_seq_one_letter_code
_entity_poly.pdbx_strand_id
1 'polypeptide(L)'
;MIKNSIAAGILLVVLSMAGLYAQSQKPQPEPYLTEKAVKGLIKNHEKLLESLNTILDGEDSKERQWFESFQAALGEDTNPAAFLKKNPTPKKLQALFRKYGLDGKTGLLQIMVIAYAALNSEYGAIPLEIHPDDLKLVQKYHTELSELLKPIPVETESDTGDQ
;
A
#
# COMPACT_ATOMS: atom_id res chain seq x y z
N MET A 1 -0.92 -23.53 -16.02
CA MET A 1 -1.53 -23.03 -14.77
C MET A 1 -0.54 -22.09 -14.11
N ILE A 2 -0.66 -20.79 -14.39
CA ILE A 2 0.31 -19.79 -13.95
C ILE A 2 -0.10 -19.31 -12.55
N LYS A 3 0.70 -19.64 -11.55
CA LYS A 3 0.58 -19.14 -10.17
C LYS A 3 1.36 -17.83 -10.03
N ASN A 4 0.92 -16.75 -10.67
CA ASN A 4 1.61 -15.45 -10.61
C ASN A 4 0.74 -14.30 -10.03
N SER A 5 -0.23 -14.56 -9.15
CA SER A 5 -1.26 -13.55 -8.81
C SER A 5 -1.16 -12.86 -7.45
N ILE A 6 -0.12 -13.08 -6.64
CA ILE A 6 -0.10 -12.54 -5.26
C ILE A 6 0.77 -11.29 -5.15
N ALA A 7 2.01 -11.30 -5.67
CA ALA A 7 2.89 -10.12 -5.61
C ALA A 7 2.43 -8.95 -6.51
N ALA A 8 1.58 -9.20 -7.51
CA ALA A 8 1.01 -8.16 -8.36
C ALA A 8 -0.01 -7.26 -7.63
N GLY A 9 -0.63 -7.71 -6.53
CA GLY A 9 -1.75 -7.00 -5.89
C GLY A 9 -1.34 -5.74 -5.11
N ILE A 10 -0.22 -5.76 -4.37
CA ILE A 10 0.29 -4.56 -3.67
C ILE A 10 0.84 -3.57 -4.69
N LEU A 11 1.55 -4.06 -5.70
CA LEU A 11 2.15 -3.24 -6.74
C LEU A 11 1.09 -2.56 -7.62
N LEU A 12 -0.03 -3.22 -7.93
CA LEU A 12 -1.14 -2.63 -8.72
C LEU A 12 -1.86 -1.48 -7.99
N VAL A 13 -1.98 -1.53 -6.67
CA VAL A 13 -2.54 -0.41 -5.88
C VAL A 13 -1.58 0.79 -5.84
N VAL A 14 -0.27 0.54 -5.95
CA VAL A 14 0.79 1.57 -5.95
C VAL A 14 1.04 2.15 -7.35
N LEU A 15 0.96 1.34 -8.41
CA LEU A 15 1.33 1.73 -9.79
C LEU A 15 0.29 2.60 -10.51
N SER A 16 -0.97 2.64 -10.07
CA SER A 16 -1.99 3.49 -10.68
C SER A 16 -1.88 4.98 -10.33
N MET A 17 -0.90 5.38 -9.50
CA MET A 17 -0.77 6.72 -8.91
C MET A 17 0.41 7.55 -9.45
N ALA A 18 0.77 7.38 -10.71
CA ALA A 18 1.67 8.31 -11.39
C ALA A 18 0.92 9.57 -11.82
N GLY A 19 0.95 10.62 -10.98
CA GLY A 19 0.41 11.94 -11.28
C GLY A 19 1.05 13.01 -10.39
N LEU A 20 1.90 13.84 -11.02
CA LEU A 20 2.62 15.05 -10.56
C LEU A 20 2.06 15.72 -9.29
N TYR A 21 2.89 16.09 -8.30
CA TYR A 21 2.84 17.42 -7.63
C TYR A 21 4.00 17.68 -6.66
N ALA A 22 4.34 18.96 -6.49
CA ALA A 22 5.24 19.50 -5.48
C ALA A 22 4.43 19.95 -4.26
N GLN A 23 4.54 19.25 -3.12
CA GLN A 23 3.78 19.58 -1.91
C GLN A 23 4.57 20.52 -0.98
N SER A 24 3.99 21.68 -0.69
CA SER A 24 4.48 22.66 0.29
C SER A 24 4.34 22.11 1.72
N GLN A 25 5.43 22.19 2.50
CA GLN A 25 5.57 21.70 3.88
C GLN A 25 4.37 22.03 4.78
N LYS A 26 3.65 21.00 5.21
CA LYS A 26 2.60 21.06 6.25
C LYS A 26 3.18 20.49 7.56
N PRO A 27 2.57 20.76 8.73
CA PRO A 27 3.04 20.18 9.99
C PRO A 27 3.15 18.65 9.87
N GLN A 28 4.31 18.11 10.26
CA GLN A 28 4.61 16.71 10.04
C GLN A 28 3.56 15.81 10.67
N PRO A 29 3.02 14.83 9.93
CA PRO A 29 2.04 13.91 10.47
C PRO A 29 2.64 13.10 11.63
N GLU A 30 1.82 12.72 12.61
CA GLU A 30 2.23 11.72 13.61
C GLU A 30 2.70 10.43 12.90
N PRO A 31 3.72 9.73 13.46
CA PRO A 31 4.17 8.48 12.87
C PRO A 31 3.01 7.47 12.81
N TYR A 32 2.78 6.93 11.62
CA TYR A 32 1.72 5.96 11.38
C TYR A 32 2.18 4.54 11.66
N LEU A 33 3.47 4.26 11.52
CA LEU A 33 4.01 2.92 11.64
C LEU A 33 4.37 2.59 13.08
N THR A 34 4.18 1.31 13.39
CA THR A 34 4.71 0.70 14.61
C THR A 34 5.55 -0.50 14.19
N GLU A 35 6.51 -0.90 15.02
CA GLU A 35 7.34 -2.08 14.72
C GLU A 35 6.47 -3.34 14.56
N LYS A 36 5.34 -3.41 15.27
CA LYS A 36 4.34 -4.46 15.13
C LYS A 36 3.71 -4.46 13.73
N ALA A 37 3.33 -3.30 13.21
CA ALA A 37 2.73 -3.18 11.89
C ALA A 37 3.70 -3.62 10.78
N VAL A 38 4.95 -3.19 10.85
CA VAL A 38 5.98 -3.56 9.86
C VAL A 38 6.27 -5.06 9.89
N LYS A 39 6.55 -5.63 11.07
CA LYS A 39 6.74 -7.09 11.23
C LYS A 39 5.50 -7.88 10.84
N GLY A 40 4.31 -7.35 11.15
CA GLY A 40 3.03 -7.94 10.80
C GLY A 40 2.86 -8.05 9.30
N LEU A 41 3.16 -6.98 8.56
CA LEU A 41 3.11 -6.97 7.10
C LEU A 41 4.13 -7.96 6.52
N ILE A 42 5.40 -7.89 6.92
CA ILE A 42 6.47 -8.79 6.44
C ILE A 42 6.04 -10.26 6.59
N LYS A 43 5.58 -10.63 7.79
CA LYS A 43 5.20 -12.01 8.13
C LYS A 43 3.95 -12.50 7.38
N ASN A 44 3.01 -11.60 7.06
CA ASN A 44 1.66 -12.01 6.65
C ASN A 44 1.23 -11.47 5.27
N HIS A 45 2.13 -10.86 4.49
CA HIS A 45 1.78 -10.14 3.26
C HIS A 45 0.94 -10.96 2.27
N GLU A 46 1.31 -12.21 1.99
CA GLU A 46 0.54 -13.07 1.06
C GLU A 46 -0.90 -13.30 1.53
N LYS A 47 -1.06 -13.66 2.80
CA LYS A 47 -2.39 -13.94 3.40
C LYS A 47 -3.22 -12.67 3.56
N LEU A 48 -2.57 -11.54 3.87
CA LEU A 48 -3.20 -10.24 3.92
C LEU A 48 -3.75 -9.87 2.54
N LEU A 49 -2.95 -10.06 1.48
CA LEU A 49 -3.34 -9.79 0.11
C LEU A 49 -4.48 -10.67 -0.38
N GLU A 50 -4.36 -11.98 -0.19
CA GLU A 50 -5.41 -12.93 -0.56
C GLU A 50 -6.74 -12.58 0.12
N SER A 51 -6.68 -12.26 1.41
CA SER A 51 -7.87 -11.89 2.18
C SER A 51 -8.42 -10.51 1.79
N LEU A 52 -7.56 -9.55 1.44
CA LEU A 52 -7.97 -8.25 0.90
C LEU A 52 -8.70 -8.45 -0.43
N ASN A 53 -8.10 -9.18 -1.37
CA ASN A 53 -8.71 -9.47 -2.67
C ASN A 53 -10.06 -10.15 -2.50
N THR A 54 -10.16 -11.16 -1.62
CA THR A 54 -11.44 -11.84 -1.33
C THR A 54 -12.50 -10.88 -0.79
N ILE A 55 -12.11 -9.89 0.02
CA ILE A 55 -13.05 -8.90 0.56
C ILE A 55 -13.49 -7.92 -0.54
N LEU A 56 -12.59 -7.56 -1.45
CA LEU A 56 -12.83 -6.58 -2.51
C LEU A 56 -13.44 -7.17 -3.79
N ASP A 57 -13.45 -8.50 -3.94
CA ASP A 57 -14.03 -9.21 -5.09
C ASP A 57 -15.56 -9.03 -5.20
N GLY A 58 -16.23 -8.73 -4.08
CA GLY A 58 -17.66 -8.43 -4.08
C GLY A 58 -17.97 -7.11 -4.78
N GLU A 59 -18.55 -7.19 -5.98
CA GLU A 59 -18.87 -6.07 -6.89
C GLU A 59 -19.66 -4.94 -6.22
N ASP A 60 -20.62 -5.28 -5.34
CA ASP A 60 -21.44 -4.31 -4.60
C ASP A 60 -21.09 -4.18 -3.09
N SER A 61 -19.91 -4.65 -2.69
CA SER A 61 -19.54 -4.61 -1.26
C SER A 61 -19.23 -3.18 -0.80
N LYS A 62 -19.66 -2.85 0.42
CA LYS A 62 -19.32 -1.57 1.07
C LYS A 62 -17.80 -1.40 1.22
N GLU A 63 -17.08 -2.50 1.37
CA GLU A 63 -15.63 -2.53 1.43
C GLU A 63 -14.98 -2.10 0.11
N ARG A 64 -15.48 -2.62 -1.02
CA ARG A 64 -15.00 -2.24 -2.35
C ARG A 64 -15.27 -0.78 -2.66
N GLN A 65 -16.51 -0.32 -2.49
CA GLN A 65 -16.88 1.08 -2.74
C GLN A 65 -16.07 2.06 -1.87
N TRP A 66 -15.83 1.71 -0.61
CA TRP A 66 -14.97 2.50 0.27
C TRP A 66 -13.51 2.51 -0.20
N PHE A 67 -13.00 1.37 -0.67
CA PHE A 67 -11.64 1.26 -1.19
C PHE A 67 -11.43 2.04 -2.49
N GLU A 68 -12.40 1.99 -3.41
CA GLU A 68 -12.41 2.80 -4.64
C GLU A 68 -12.48 4.30 -4.31
N SER A 69 -13.29 4.70 -3.32
CA SER A 69 -13.35 6.09 -2.84
C SER A 69 -12.02 6.54 -2.22
N PHE A 70 -11.34 5.64 -1.49
CA PHE A 70 -10.02 5.91 -0.92
C PHE A 70 -8.98 6.11 -2.03
N GLN A 71 -8.98 5.26 -3.07
CA GLN A 71 -8.12 5.42 -4.24
C GLN A 71 -8.39 6.71 -5.01
N ALA A 72 -9.66 7.05 -5.24
CA ALA A 72 -10.05 8.29 -5.92
C ALA A 72 -9.54 9.52 -5.15
N ALA A 73 -9.69 9.53 -3.81
CA ALA A 73 -9.18 10.62 -2.98
C ALA A 73 -7.66 10.80 -3.09
N LEU A 74 -6.90 9.72 -3.23
CA LEU A 74 -5.46 9.79 -3.46
C LEU A 74 -5.10 10.42 -4.80
N GLY A 75 -5.91 10.20 -5.85
CA GLY A 75 -5.74 10.83 -7.15
C GLY A 75 -6.07 12.33 -7.17
N GLU A 76 -6.85 12.83 -6.21
CA GLU A 76 -7.28 14.23 -6.09
C GLU A 76 -6.40 15.08 -5.15
N ASP A 77 -5.17 14.65 -4.83
CA ASP A 77 -4.26 15.32 -3.88
C ASP A 77 -4.88 15.47 -2.47
N THR A 78 -5.78 14.55 -2.10
CA THR A 78 -6.36 14.52 -0.75
C THR A 78 -5.43 13.80 0.20
N ASN A 79 -5.09 14.46 1.32
CA ASN A 79 -4.36 13.81 2.42
C ASN A 79 -5.12 12.55 2.89
N PRO A 80 -4.54 11.34 2.80
CA PRO A 80 -5.24 10.11 3.14
C PRO A 80 -5.65 10.02 4.60
N ALA A 81 -4.92 10.63 5.52
CA ALA A 81 -5.34 10.70 6.92
C ALA A 81 -6.61 11.56 7.09
N ALA A 82 -6.76 12.62 6.29
CA ALA A 82 -7.97 13.43 6.26
C ALA A 82 -9.16 12.65 5.67
N PHE A 83 -8.94 11.82 4.65
CA PHE A 83 -9.95 10.90 4.15
C PHE A 83 -10.39 9.93 5.25
N LEU A 84 -9.46 9.24 5.92
CA LEU A 84 -9.77 8.25 6.96
C LEU A 84 -10.55 8.86 8.14
N LYS A 85 -10.34 10.15 8.43
CA LYS A 85 -11.09 10.87 9.46
C LYS A 85 -12.56 11.09 9.07
N LYS A 86 -12.83 11.39 7.80
CA LYS A 86 -14.20 11.60 7.27
C LYS A 86 -14.90 10.28 6.94
N ASN A 87 -14.14 9.31 6.46
CA ASN A 87 -14.59 8.03 5.93
C ASN A 87 -13.88 6.89 6.66
N PRO A 88 -14.32 6.52 7.88
CA PRO A 88 -13.64 5.52 8.68
C PRO A 88 -13.63 4.16 7.99
N THR A 89 -12.51 3.46 8.10
CA THR A 89 -12.30 2.12 7.55
C THR A 89 -13.44 1.16 7.94
N PRO A 90 -14.09 0.46 6.97
CA PRO A 90 -15.14 -0.51 7.23
C PRO A 90 -14.73 -1.58 8.26
N LYS A 91 -15.66 -1.99 9.14
CA LYS A 91 -15.38 -2.93 10.25
C LYS A 91 -14.71 -4.23 9.78
N LYS A 92 -15.09 -4.75 8.61
CA LYS A 92 -14.52 -5.97 8.03
C LYS A 92 -13.04 -5.79 7.69
N LEU A 93 -12.68 -4.65 7.07
CA LEU A 93 -11.29 -4.27 6.81
C LEU A 93 -10.53 -4.00 8.11
N GLN A 94 -11.15 -3.35 9.11
CA GLN A 94 -10.46 -3.16 10.41
C GLN A 94 -10.10 -4.49 11.08
N ALA A 95 -11.02 -5.46 11.05
CA ALA A 95 -10.78 -6.79 11.61
C ALA A 95 -9.66 -7.51 10.85
N LEU A 96 -9.65 -7.37 9.52
CA LEU A 96 -8.59 -7.89 8.68
C LEU A 96 -7.21 -7.31 9.02
N PHE A 97 -7.10 -6.00 9.12
CA PHE A 97 -5.84 -5.34 9.44
C PHE A 97 -5.30 -5.76 10.81
N ARG A 98 -6.17 -5.79 11.84
CA ARG A 98 -5.80 -6.28 13.17
C ARG A 98 -5.30 -7.72 13.15
N LYS A 99 -5.95 -8.60 12.38
CA LYS A 99 -5.55 -10.01 12.23
C LYS A 99 -4.10 -10.16 11.76
N TYR A 100 -3.64 -9.25 10.90
CA TYR A 100 -2.30 -9.30 10.30
C TYR A 100 -1.29 -8.34 10.94
N GLY A 101 -1.62 -7.79 12.12
CA GLY A 101 -0.69 -7.00 12.93
C GLY A 101 -0.69 -5.50 12.64
N LEU A 102 -1.53 -5.04 11.72
CA LEU A 102 -1.74 -3.64 11.40
C LEU A 102 -2.77 -3.01 12.35
N ASP A 103 -2.84 -1.68 12.34
CA ASP A 103 -3.91 -0.95 13.02
C ASP A 103 -5.25 -1.16 12.29
N GLY A 104 -6.33 -1.29 13.05
CA GLY A 104 -7.65 -1.51 12.45
C GLY A 104 -8.15 -0.30 11.66
N LYS A 105 -7.87 0.92 12.12
CA LYS A 105 -8.37 2.14 11.50
C LYS A 105 -7.43 2.63 10.41
N THR A 106 -6.12 2.56 10.63
CA THR A 106 -5.10 3.09 9.72
C THR A 106 -4.31 2.03 8.96
N GLY A 107 -4.71 0.76 9.01
CA GLY A 107 -3.95 -0.34 8.40
C GLY A 107 -3.65 -0.15 6.91
N LEU A 108 -4.58 0.41 6.14
CA LEU A 108 -4.33 0.72 4.73
C LEU A 108 -3.27 1.83 4.55
N LEU A 109 -3.32 2.87 5.38
CA LEU A 109 -2.31 3.93 5.41
C LEU A 109 -0.93 3.38 5.82
N GLN A 110 -0.88 2.45 6.78
CA GLN A 110 0.36 1.79 7.17
C GLN A 110 0.97 0.98 6.01
N ILE A 111 0.15 0.23 5.26
CA ILE A 111 0.61 -0.50 4.06
C ILE A 111 1.17 0.48 3.03
N MET A 112 0.47 1.59 2.78
CA MET A 112 0.94 2.62 1.85
C MET A 112 2.27 3.23 2.28
N VAL A 113 2.39 3.69 3.53
CA VAL A 113 3.62 4.30 4.04
C VAL A 113 4.79 3.33 3.91
N ILE A 114 4.59 2.04 4.21
CA ILE A 114 5.63 1.02 4.04
C ILE A 114 6.02 0.88 2.56
N ALA A 115 5.05 0.73 1.66
CA ALA A 115 5.31 0.55 0.23
C ALA A 115 6.05 1.76 -0.36
N TYR A 116 5.56 2.98 -0.11
CA TYR A 116 6.18 4.19 -0.62
C TYR A 116 7.57 4.46 -0.01
N ALA A 117 7.74 4.27 1.31
CA ALA A 117 9.05 4.46 1.93
C ALA A 117 10.09 3.43 1.45
N ALA A 118 9.68 2.19 1.19
CA ALA A 118 10.56 1.15 0.68
C ALA A 118 10.89 1.34 -0.81
N LEU A 119 9.94 1.88 -1.60
CA LEU A 119 10.08 2.10 -3.04
C LEU A 119 10.56 3.52 -3.41
N ASN A 120 10.84 4.38 -2.41
CA ASN A 120 11.19 5.80 -2.61
C ASN A 120 12.40 6.02 -3.53
N SER A 121 13.37 5.10 -3.52
CA SER A 121 14.54 5.18 -4.39
C SER A 121 14.23 4.86 -5.86
N GLU A 122 13.12 4.17 -6.15
CA GLU A 122 12.76 3.70 -7.49
C GLU A 122 11.78 4.65 -8.21
N TYR A 123 10.94 5.39 -7.49
CA TYR A 123 9.80 6.12 -8.08
C TYR A 123 9.81 7.66 -7.91
N GLY A 124 10.84 8.24 -7.29
CA GLY A 124 10.93 9.70 -7.10
C GLY A 124 9.97 10.24 -6.02
N ALA A 125 9.71 11.55 -6.04
CA ALA A 125 9.00 12.25 -4.96
C ALA A 125 7.60 11.64 -4.67
N ILE A 126 7.43 11.15 -3.45
CA ILE A 126 6.22 10.48 -2.96
C ILE A 126 5.10 11.52 -2.75
N PRO A 127 3.84 11.26 -3.14
CA PRO A 127 2.68 12.15 -2.90
C PRO A 127 2.22 12.15 -1.43
N LEU A 128 3.10 11.77 -0.50
CA LEU A 128 2.82 11.62 0.92
C LEU A 128 4.03 12.08 1.72
N GLU A 129 3.82 13.02 2.63
CA GLU A 129 4.83 13.41 3.60
C GLU A 129 4.97 12.28 4.63
N ILE A 130 6.05 11.51 4.54
CA ILE A 130 6.33 10.40 5.46
C ILE A 130 7.12 10.93 6.66
N HIS A 131 6.63 10.64 7.87
CA HIS A 131 7.30 11.03 9.10
C HIS A 131 8.71 10.39 9.19
N PRO A 132 9.75 11.12 9.65
CA PRO A 132 11.12 10.59 9.74
C PRO A 132 11.25 9.29 10.54
N ASP A 133 10.43 9.09 11.58
CA ASP A 133 10.47 7.85 12.35
C ASP A 133 9.85 6.66 11.61
N ASP A 134 8.86 6.89 10.75
CA ASP A 134 8.33 5.87 9.86
C ASP A 134 9.41 5.47 8.83
N LEU A 135 10.13 6.46 8.28
CA LEU A 135 11.27 6.21 7.39
C LEU A 135 12.37 5.39 8.07
N LYS A 136 12.79 5.76 9.29
CA LYS A 136 13.79 5.00 10.05
C LYS A 136 13.33 3.56 10.29
N LEU A 137 12.03 3.38 10.58
CA LEU A 137 11.49 2.06 10.84
C LEU A 137 11.45 1.21 9.57
N VAL A 138 11.09 1.77 8.42
CA VAL A 138 11.15 1.07 7.12
C VAL A 138 12.60 0.75 6.75
N GLN A 139 13.52 1.68 6.94
CA GLN A 139 14.96 1.46 6.72
C GLN A 139 15.52 0.34 7.59
N LYS A 140 15.07 0.24 8.86
CA LYS A 140 15.44 -0.87 9.77
C LYS A 140 15.06 -2.24 9.21
N TYR A 141 13.99 -2.34 8.42
CA TYR A 141 13.51 -3.58 7.78
C TYR A 141 13.70 -3.57 6.26
N HIS A 142 14.64 -2.76 5.76
CA HIS A 142 14.78 -2.54 4.33
C HIS A 142 15.03 -3.83 3.56
N THR A 143 15.87 -4.74 4.08
CA THR A 143 16.17 -6.01 3.40
C THR A 143 14.92 -6.85 3.21
N GLU A 144 14.16 -7.09 4.28
CA GLU A 144 12.95 -7.92 4.21
C GLU A 144 11.86 -7.26 3.36
N LEU A 145 11.69 -5.94 3.49
CA LEU A 145 10.70 -5.18 2.72
C LEU A 145 11.06 -5.10 1.24
N SER A 146 12.34 -4.93 0.91
CA SER A 146 12.82 -4.93 -0.47
C SER A 146 12.56 -6.28 -1.11
N GLU A 147 12.91 -7.39 -0.45
CA GLU A 147 12.63 -8.73 -0.96
C GLU A 147 11.15 -8.98 -1.22
N LEU A 148 10.30 -8.51 -0.31
CA LEU A 148 8.84 -8.62 -0.40
C LEU A 148 8.24 -7.78 -1.53
N LEU A 149 8.79 -6.57 -1.75
CA LEU A 149 8.30 -5.61 -2.72
C LEU A 149 9.06 -5.65 -4.05
N LYS A 150 9.97 -6.61 -4.26
CA LYS A 150 10.71 -6.77 -5.52
C LYS A 150 9.71 -6.77 -6.68
N PRO A 151 9.87 -5.89 -7.68
CA PRO A 151 9.06 -5.97 -8.89
C PRO A 151 9.23 -7.36 -9.49
N ILE A 152 8.11 -8.04 -9.75
CA ILE A 152 8.14 -9.29 -10.52
C ILE A 152 8.71 -8.91 -11.89
N PRO A 153 9.77 -9.56 -12.39
CA PRO A 153 10.21 -9.34 -13.75
C PRO A 153 9.01 -9.66 -14.65
N VAL A 154 8.50 -8.63 -15.32
CA VAL A 154 7.59 -8.82 -16.44
C VAL A 154 8.42 -9.57 -17.47
N GLU A 155 8.12 -10.84 -17.69
CA GLU A 155 8.56 -11.50 -18.92
C GLU A 155 7.95 -10.68 -20.04
N THR A 156 8.74 -9.75 -20.56
CA THR A 156 8.50 -9.21 -21.89
C THR A 156 8.69 -10.44 -22.76
N GLU A 157 7.58 -10.95 -23.29
CA GLU A 157 7.61 -11.70 -24.54
C GLU A 157 8.33 -10.76 -25.52
N SER A 158 9.65 -10.91 -25.57
CA SER A 158 10.45 -10.50 -26.70
C SER A 158 10.03 -11.46 -27.80
N ASP A 159 8.92 -11.12 -28.45
CA ASP A 159 8.60 -11.63 -29.77
C ASP A 159 9.66 -11.06 -30.70
N THR A 160 10.81 -11.73 -30.63
CA THR A 160 11.97 -11.53 -31.48
C THR A 160 11.55 -12.16 -32.78
N GLY A 161 11.38 -11.31 -33.80
CA GLY A 161 10.71 -11.69 -35.02
C GLY A 161 11.29 -12.89 -35.75
N ASP A 162 10.42 -13.50 -36.53
CA ASP A 162 10.75 -14.05 -37.83
C ASP A 162 9.46 -14.06 -38.66
N GLN A 163 9.33 -13.08 -39.56
CA GLN A 163 8.72 -13.23 -40.88
C GLN A 163 9.00 -12.03 -41.79
#